data_AF-W1YQU2-F1
#
_entry.id   AF-W1YQU2-F1
#
_cell.length_a   1.000
_cell.length_b   1.000
_cell.length_c   1.000
_cell.angle_alpha   90.00
_cell.angle_beta   90.00
_cell.angle_gamma   90.00
#
_symmetry.space_group_name_H-M   'P 1'
#
loop_
_entity.id
_entity.type
_entity.pdbx_description
1 polymer ?
#
loop_
_entity_poly.entity_id
_entity_poly.type
_entity_poly.pdbx_seq_one_letter_code
_entity_poly.pdbx_strand_id
1 'polypeptide(L)'
;AVSPLDCLGCGNCVDICPAPKGKAIVMTSIDSEIEQAEAWNYGVNLPVKENPMKKETVKGSQFEQPLFEFSGACAGCGETPYAKLLTQLFG
;
A
#
# COMPACT_ATOMS: atom_id res chain seq x y z
N ALA A 1 0.89 5.33 7.87
CA ALA A 1 -0.55 4.99 7.96
C ALA A 1 -0.99 4.30 6.68
N VAL A 2 -2.14 3.63 6.70
CA VAL A 2 -2.85 3.14 5.50
C VAL A 2 -3.91 4.19 5.13
N SER A 3 -4.32 4.33 3.86
CA SER A 3 -5.52 5.13 3.54
C SER A 3 -6.78 4.37 3.99
N PRO A 4 -7.47 4.78 5.07
CA PRO A 4 -8.63 4.04 5.54
C PRO A 4 -9.84 4.18 4.60
N LEU A 5 -9.92 5.29 3.86
CA LEU A 5 -11.05 5.60 2.98
C LEU A 5 -10.95 4.96 1.59
N ASP A 6 -9.75 4.59 1.16
CA ASP A 6 -9.54 3.89 -0.11
C ASP A 6 -9.35 2.37 0.05
N CYS A 7 -9.22 1.88 1.29
CA CYS A 7 -9.08 0.47 1.57
C CYS A 7 -10.39 -0.28 1.32
N LEU A 8 -10.35 -1.34 0.51
CA LEU A 8 -11.50 -2.21 0.24
C LEU A 8 -11.63 -3.38 1.24
N GLY A 9 -10.79 -3.45 2.27
CA GLY A 9 -10.89 -4.47 3.32
C GLY A 9 -10.61 -5.92 2.87
N CYS A 10 -9.88 -6.13 1.77
CA CYS A 10 -9.72 -7.47 1.18
C CYS A 10 -8.78 -8.42 1.95
N GLY A 11 -7.99 -7.92 2.91
CA GLY A 11 -7.12 -8.74 3.77
C GLY A 11 -5.79 -9.19 3.17
N ASN A 12 -5.53 -8.99 1.87
CA ASN A 12 -4.33 -9.48 1.18
C ASN A 12 -3.02 -9.04 1.85
N CYS A 13 -2.93 -7.79 2.31
CA CYS A 13 -1.73 -7.28 2.98
C CYS A 13 -1.42 -8.03 4.29
N VAL A 14 -2.45 -8.36 5.07
CA VAL A 14 -2.31 -9.10 6.33
C VAL A 14 -1.96 -10.56 6.05
N ASP A 15 -2.59 -11.18 5.05
CA ASP A 15 -2.33 -12.57 4.68
C ASP A 15 -0.87 -12.79 4.24
N ILE A 16 -0.34 -11.94 3.36
CA ILE A 16 1.03 -12.08 2.85
C ILE A 16 2.12 -11.64 3.83
N CYS A 17 1.77 -10.95 4.93
CA CYS A 17 2.73 -10.38 5.86
C CYS A 17 3.74 -11.45 6.38
N PRO A 18 5.05 -11.31 6.05
CA PRO A 18 6.07 -12.33 6.32
C PRO A 18 6.79 -12.15 7.66
N ALA A 19 6.26 -11.31 8.57
CA ALA A 19 6.93 -10.97 9.81
C ALA A 19 7.19 -12.22 10.69
N PRO A 20 8.42 -12.36 11.23
CA PRO A 20 8.88 -13.62 11.85
C PRO A 20 8.28 -13.90 13.23
N LYS A 21 7.71 -12.88 13.90
CA LYS A 21 7.14 -12.96 15.25
C LYS A 21 5.62 -12.80 15.24
N GLY A 22 4.97 -13.37 14.23
CA GLY A 22 3.55 -13.16 13.97
C GLY A 22 3.29 -11.96 13.06
N LYS A 23 2.01 -11.70 12.79
CA LYS A 23 1.58 -10.67 11.83
C LYS A 23 1.93 -9.27 12.35
N ALA A 24 2.64 -8.49 11.55
CA ALA A 24 2.99 -7.09 11.87
C ALA A 24 1.83 -6.12 11.63
N ILE A 25 0.83 -6.55 10.85
CA ILE A 25 -0.40 -5.83 10.59
C ILE A 25 -1.57 -6.78 10.80
N VAL A 26 -2.67 -6.26 11.33
CA VAL A 26 -3.89 -7.03 11.65
C VAL A 26 -5.10 -6.27 11.14
N MET A 27 -6.18 -6.99 10.82
CA MET A 27 -7.44 -6.37 10.42
C MET A 27 -8.21 -5.90 11.65
N THR A 28 -8.72 -4.68 11.60
CA THR A 28 -9.60 -4.04 12.60
C THR A 28 -10.82 -3.44 11.89
N SER A 29 -11.82 -3.01 12.65
CA SER A 29 -12.99 -2.31 12.10
C SER A 29 -12.59 -0.96 11.50
N ILE A 30 -13.24 -0.55 10.42
CA ILE A 30 -12.97 0.77 9.82
C ILE A 30 -13.22 1.92 10.82
N ASP A 31 -14.25 1.80 11.66
CA ASP A 31 -14.60 2.82 12.66
C ASP A 31 -13.43 3.14 13.62
N SER A 32 -12.58 2.15 13.94
CA SER A 32 -11.40 2.36 14.78
C SER A 32 -10.19 2.92 14.03
N GLU A 33 -10.21 2.90 12.69
CA GLU A 33 -9.08 3.32 11.85
C GLU A 33 -9.34 4.62 11.08
N ILE A 34 -10.59 5.12 11.04
CA ILE A 34 -10.94 6.38 10.34
C ILE A 34 -10.10 7.56 10.84
N GLU A 35 -9.79 7.62 12.14
CA GLU A 35 -8.94 8.67 12.72
C GLU A 35 -7.51 8.67 12.14
N GLN A 36 -7.03 7.54 11.59
CA GLN A 36 -5.74 7.45 10.93
C GLN A 36 -5.70 8.15 9.55
N ALA A 37 -6.83 8.65 9.05
CA ALA A 37 -6.88 9.44 7.82
C ALA A 37 -5.96 10.68 7.90
N GLU A 38 -5.84 11.32 9.06
CA GLU A 38 -4.92 12.45 9.23
C GLU A 38 -3.45 12.02 9.12
N ALA A 39 -3.10 10.87 9.71
CA ALA A 39 -1.76 10.31 9.61
C ALA A 39 -1.42 9.88 8.17
N TRP A 40 -2.41 9.42 7.40
CA TRP A 40 -2.27 9.18 5.97
C TRP A 40 -2.02 10.48 5.20
N ASN A 41 -2.86 11.49 5.40
CA ASN A 41 -2.75 12.80 4.77
C ASN A 41 -1.40 13.46 5.07
N TYR A 42 -0.90 13.35 6.30
CA TYR A 42 0.45 13.80 6.63
C TYR A 42 1.52 13.06 5.83
N GLY A 43 1.43 11.73 5.77
CA GLY A 43 2.42 10.87 5.10
C GLY A 43 2.55 11.13 3.61
N VAL A 44 1.43 11.29 2.89
CA VAL A 44 1.45 11.55 1.43
C VAL A 44 1.93 12.95 1.07
N ASN A 45 1.89 13.90 2.01
CA ASN A 45 2.38 15.27 1.81
C ASN A 45 3.86 15.46 2.21
N LEU A 46 4.53 14.41 2.68
CA LEU A 46 5.97 14.49 2.96
C LEU A 46 6.76 14.69 1.66
N PRO A 47 7.91 15.41 1.71
CA PRO A 47 8.78 15.54 0.55
C PRO A 47 9.20 14.17 0.02
N VAL A 48 9.16 14.03 -1.31
CA VAL A 48 9.62 12.81 -2.00
C VAL A 48 11.10 12.59 -1.67
N LYS A 49 11.44 11.34 -1.34
CA LYS A 49 12.81 10.92 -1.08
C LYS A 49 13.28 10.03 -2.21
N GLU A 50 14.57 10.15 -2.56
CA GLU A 50 15.19 9.22 -3.49
C GLU A 50 15.12 7.78 -2.96
N ASN A 51 14.88 6.83 -3.86
CA ASN A 51 14.82 5.43 -3.52
C ASN A 51 16.17 4.94 -2.98
N PRO A 52 16.26 4.47 -1.72
CA PRO A 52 17.53 4.02 -1.14
C PRO A 52 17.93 2.60 -1.61
N MET A 53 17.19 2.00 -2.54
CA MET A 53 17.34 0.61 -2.98
C MET A 53 17.23 0.47 -4.51
N LYS A 54 17.54 -0.73 -5.01
CA LYS A 54 17.30 -1.07 -6.42
C LYS A 54 15.80 -1.26 -6.68
N LYS A 55 15.23 -0.50 -7.61
CA LYS A 55 13.79 -0.54 -7.94
C LYS A 55 13.31 -1.93 -8.38
N GLU A 56 14.19 -2.77 -8.91
CA GLU A 56 13.88 -4.13 -9.38
C GLU A 56 13.73 -5.16 -8.24
N THR A 57 13.91 -4.76 -6.99
CA THR A 57 13.68 -5.63 -5.82
C THR A 57 12.26 -5.46 -5.29
N VAL A 58 11.74 -6.48 -4.59
CA VAL A 58 10.41 -6.40 -3.94
C VAL A 58 10.33 -5.18 -3.02
N LYS A 59 11.37 -4.89 -2.23
CA LYS A 59 11.37 -3.73 -1.32
C LYS A 59 11.58 -2.41 -2.07
N GLY A 60 12.53 -2.37 -3.01
CA GLY A 60 12.88 -1.14 -3.73
C GLY A 60 11.75 -0.63 -4.62
N SER A 61 11.03 -1.51 -5.32
CA SER A 61 9.86 -1.11 -6.13
C SER A 61 8.78 -0.40 -5.32
N GLN A 62 8.63 -0.70 -4.03
CA GLN A 62 7.61 -0.07 -3.19
C GLN A 62 7.99 1.31 -2.66
N PHE A 63 9.24 1.77 -2.89
CA PHE A 63 9.63 3.16 -2.66
C PHE A 63 9.32 4.07 -3.85
N GLU A 64 9.05 3.52 -5.03
CA GLU A 64 8.62 4.30 -6.20
C GLU A 64 7.12 4.63 -6.10
N GLN A 65 6.76 5.84 -6.54
CA GLN A 65 5.37 6.29 -6.53
C GLN A 65 4.51 5.38 -7.43
N PRO A 66 3.43 4.78 -6.92
CA PRO A 66 2.43 4.15 -7.77
C PRO A 66 1.72 5.21 -8.62
N LEU A 67 1.62 5.00 -9.93
CA LEU A 67 0.83 5.88 -10.82
C LEU A 67 -0.52 5.26 -11.22
N PHE A 68 -0.85 4.12 -10.60
CA PHE A 68 -2.14 3.45 -10.70
C PHE A 68 -2.65 3.13 -9.30
N GLU A 69 -3.59 3.95 -8.81
CA GLU A 69 -4.12 3.91 -7.45
C GLU A 69 -5.65 4.10 -7.45
N PHE A 70 -6.31 3.50 -6.44
CA PHE A 70 -7.74 3.70 -6.12
C PHE A 70 -8.72 3.45 -7.28
N SER A 71 -8.42 2.45 -8.12
CA SER A 71 -9.31 2.00 -9.21
C SER A 71 -10.63 1.43 -8.68
N GLY A 72 -11.68 1.44 -9.50
CA GLY A 72 -12.97 0.78 -9.21
C GLY A 72 -13.00 -0.74 -9.36
N ALA A 73 -11.85 -1.42 -9.24
CA ALA A 73 -11.77 -2.88 -9.30
C ALA A 73 -12.35 -3.54 -8.03
N CYS A 74 -12.62 -4.85 -8.09
CA CYS A 74 -13.10 -5.61 -6.94
C CYS A 74 -12.08 -5.63 -5.78
N ALA A 75 -12.58 -5.82 -4.55
CA ALA A 75 -11.74 -6.05 -3.37
C ALA A 75 -10.84 -7.27 -3.58
N GLY A 76 -9.52 -7.08 -3.56
CA GLY A 76 -8.55 -8.16 -3.76
C GLY A 76 -8.39 -8.62 -5.22
N CYS A 77 -8.76 -7.78 -6.20
CA CYS A 77 -8.55 -8.05 -7.62
C CYS A 77 -7.10 -8.51 -7.90
N GLY A 78 -6.95 -9.58 -8.67
CA GLY A 78 -5.64 -10.14 -9.03
C GLY A 78 -4.88 -9.37 -10.11
N GLU A 79 -5.52 -8.43 -10.80
CA GLU A 79 -4.93 -7.71 -11.93
C GLU A 79 -4.20 -6.43 -11.51
N THR A 80 -4.82 -5.66 -10.61
CA THR A 80 -4.34 -4.33 -10.22
C THR A 80 -2.96 -4.32 -9.56
N PRO A 81 -2.51 -5.35 -8.80
CA PRO A 81 -1.13 -5.37 -8.28
C PRO A 81 -0.07 -5.43 -9.38
N TYR A 82 -0.34 -6.11 -10.50
CA TYR A 82 0.58 -6.17 -11.64
C TYR A 82 0.64 -4.84 -12.39
N ALA A 83 -0.52 -4.23 -12.66
CA ALA A 83 -0.59 -2.91 -13.30
C ALA A 83 0.13 -1.84 -12.46
N LYS A 84 -0.11 -1.82 -11.14
CA LYS A 84 0.59 -0.95 -10.19
C LYS A 84 2.10 -1.11 -10.28
N LEU A 85 2.61 -2.35 -10.23
CA LEU A 85 4.04 -2.62 -10.29
C LEU A 85 4.68 -2.13 -11.61
N LEU A 86 3.98 -2.28 -12.74
CA LEU A 86 4.46 -1.77 -14.03
C LEU A 86 4.66 -0.25 -13.99
N THR A 87 3.70 0.49 -13.42
CA THR A 87 3.85 1.95 -13.25
C THR A 87 5.01 2.34 -12.36
N GLN A 88 5.30 1.56 -11.32
CA GLN A 88 6.43 1.83 -10.43
C GLN A 88 7.79 1.58 -11.08
N LEU A 89 7.85 0.75 -12.12
CA LEU A 89 9.11 0.42 -12.80
C LEU A 89 9.37 1.28 -14.04
N PHE A 90 8.30 1.68 -14.74
CA PHE A 90 8.35 2.28 -16.07
C PHE A 90 7.33 3.40 -16.33
N GLY A 91 6.59 3.82 -15.30
CA GLY A 91 5.59 4.87 -15.40
C GLY A 91 6.16 6.28 -15.39
#